data_AF-A0A535M0Z8-F1
#
_entry.id   AF-A0A535M0Z8-F1
#
_cell.length_a   1.000
_cell.length_b   1.000
_cell.length_c   1.000
_cell.angle_alpha   90.00
_cell.angle_beta   90.00
_cell.angle_gamma   90.00
#
_symmetry.space_group_name_H-M   'P 1'
#
loop_
_entity.id
_entity.type
_entity.pdbx_description
1 polymer ?
#
loop_
_entity_poly.entity_id
_entity_poly.type
_entity_poly.pdbx_seq_one_letter_code
_entity_poly.pdbx_strand_id
1 'polypeptide(L)'
;MTTLDNRPKTALLVIDVQNGVVNGNHERDAVVANVGSLVEKARRERVPVVWVQHSDDGLARGSDEWRIVPELTPSDAEPLVEKSYGDSFEDTNLETVLSGLGVGRLVVVGAQ
;
A
#
# COMPACT_ATOMS: atom_id res chain seq x y z
N MET A 1 22.47 4.57 -0.34
CA MET A 1 21.83 4.60 0.99
C MET A 1 20.79 5.71 0.98
N THR A 2 19.76 5.62 1.83
CA THR A 2 18.79 6.72 2.02
C THR A 2 19.49 7.95 2.60
N THR A 3 18.99 9.15 2.27
CA THR A 3 19.46 10.43 2.84
C THR A 3 18.75 10.77 4.15
N LEU A 4 17.80 9.94 4.58
CA LEU A 4 17.03 10.17 5.80
C LEU A 4 17.76 9.57 7.01
N ASP A 5 18.10 10.42 7.96
CA ASP A 5 18.78 10.02 9.19
C ASP A 5 17.93 9.06 10.03
N ASN A 6 18.58 8.08 10.66
CA ASN A 6 17.96 7.08 11.54
C ASN A 6 16.83 6.25 10.90
N ARG A 7 16.81 6.15 9.57
CA ARG A 7 15.83 5.35 8.82
C ARG A 7 16.48 4.19 8.05
N PRO A 8 17.07 3.18 8.72
CA PRO A 8 17.82 2.11 8.05
C PRO A 8 16.92 1.05 7.39
N LYS A 9 15.62 1.00 7.70
CA LYS A 9 14.75 -0.10 7.29
C LYS A 9 14.19 0.11 5.88
N THR A 10 13.81 -1.02 5.28
CA THR A 10 13.00 -1.07 4.06
C THR A 10 11.57 -1.43 4.44
N ALA A 11 10.58 -0.89 3.72
CA ALA A 11 9.20 -1.36 3.75
C ALA A 11 8.69 -1.69 2.34
N LEU A 12 7.71 -2.58 2.27
CA LEU A 12 6.86 -2.77 1.10
C LEU A 12 5.68 -1.80 1.23
N LEU A 13 5.55 -0.87 0.28
CA LEU A 13 4.42 0.05 0.18
C LEU A 13 3.49 -0.45 -0.92
N VAL A 14 2.28 -0.84 -0.55
CA VAL A 14 1.25 -1.35 -1.47
C VAL A 14 0.20 -0.26 -1.67
N ILE A 15 0.04 0.21 -2.90
CA ILE A 15 -0.78 1.38 -3.23
C ILE A 15 -1.98 1.00 -4.11
N ASP A 16 -3.17 1.43 -3.72
CA ASP A 16 -4.39 1.47 -4.53
C ASP A 16 -4.78 0.13 -5.20
N VAL A 17 -4.50 -0.99 -4.54
CA VAL A 17 -4.97 -2.33 -4.96
C VAL A 17 -6.42 -2.58 -4.56
N GLN A 18 -7.29 -1.64 -4.92
CA GLN A 18 -8.72 -1.62 -4.61
C GLN A 18 -9.54 -2.17 -5.78
N ASN A 19 -10.72 -2.74 -5.51
CA ASN A 19 -11.59 -3.35 -6.53
C ASN A 19 -11.87 -2.38 -7.68
N GLY A 20 -12.28 -1.14 -7.37
CA GLY A 20 -12.60 -0.12 -8.36
C GLY A 20 -11.39 0.40 -9.15
N VAL A 21 -10.19 0.27 -8.60
CA VAL A 21 -8.95 0.74 -9.24
C VAL A 21 -8.37 -0.34 -10.17
N VAL A 22 -8.35 -1.59 -9.73
CA VAL A 22 -7.75 -2.66 -10.55
C VAL A 22 -8.72 -3.25 -11.58
N ASN A 23 -10.02 -2.99 -11.46
CA ASN A 23 -11.02 -3.57 -12.34
C ASN A 23 -10.79 -3.14 -13.80
N GLY A 24 -10.71 -4.12 -14.71
CA GLY A 24 -10.43 -3.86 -16.12
C GLY A 24 -8.96 -3.58 -16.45
N ASN A 25 -8.06 -3.56 -15.46
CA ASN A 25 -6.63 -3.38 -15.72
C ASN A 25 -6.04 -4.57 -16.47
N HIS A 26 -5.03 -4.27 -17.29
CA HIS A 26 -4.28 -5.29 -18.02
C HIS A 26 -3.61 -6.25 -17.03
N GLU A 27 -3.78 -7.55 -17.26
CA GLU A 27 -3.19 -8.61 -16.41
C GLU A 27 -3.51 -8.48 -14.91
N ARG A 28 -4.67 -7.91 -14.56
CA ARG A 28 -5.13 -7.69 -13.17
C ARG A 28 -4.81 -8.87 -12.25
N ASP A 29 -5.19 -10.09 -12.64
CA ASP A 29 -5.01 -11.27 -11.78
C ASP A 29 -3.53 -11.60 -11.55
N ALA A 30 -2.69 -11.47 -12.58
CA ALA A 30 -1.26 -11.72 -12.47
C ALA A 30 -0.58 -10.65 -11.62
N VAL A 31 -0.96 -9.38 -11.78
CA VAL A 31 -0.46 -8.27 -10.95
C VAL A 31 -0.84 -8.47 -9.49
N VAL A 32 -2.12 -8.76 -9.21
CA VAL A 32 -2.60 -9.00 -7.84
C VAL A 32 -1.90 -10.21 -7.21
N ALA A 33 -1.71 -11.30 -7.95
CA ALA A 33 -0.96 -12.47 -7.47
C ALA A 33 0.52 -12.15 -7.17
N ASN A 34 1.16 -11.31 -7.99
CA ASN A 34 2.52 -10.86 -7.76
C ASN A 34 2.63 -9.95 -6.52
N VAL A 35 1.67 -9.04 -6.33
CA VAL A 35 1.57 -8.22 -5.12
C VAL A 35 1.43 -9.12 -3.89
N GLY A 36 0.51 -10.10 -3.93
CA GLY A 36 0.33 -11.06 -2.83
C GLY A 36 1.61 -11.84 -2.52
N SER A 37 2.34 -12.28 -3.55
CA SER A 37 3.63 -12.97 -3.36
C SER A 37 4.69 -12.09 -2.69
N LEU A 38 4.71 -10.79 -3.00
CA LEU A 38 5.62 -9.82 -2.39
C LEU A 38 5.23 -9.50 -0.94
N VAL A 39 3.93 -9.36 -0.66
CA VAL A 39 3.39 -9.20 0.69
C VAL A 39 3.79 -10.39 1.57
N GLU A 40 3.57 -11.61 1.09
CA GLU A 40 3.96 -12.82 1.82
C GLU A 40 5.48 -12.93 2.03
N LYS A 41 6.27 -12.50 1.05
CA LYS A 41 7.73 -12.44 1.21
C LYS A 41 8.14 -11.41 2.27
N ALA A 42 7.56 -10.21 2.24
CA ALA A 42 7.84 -9.16 3.20
C ALA A 42 7.51 -9.62 4.63
N ARG A 43 6.35 -10.26 4.82
CA ARG A 43 5.93 -10.87 6.09
C ARG A 43 6.95 -11.89 6.60
N ARG A 44 7.38 -12.85 5.77
CA ARG A 44 8.40 -13.86 6.15
C ARG A 44 9.73 -13.24 6.53
N GLU A 45 10.16 -12.18 5.84
CA GLU A 45 11.42 -11.49 6.08
C GLU A 45 11.32 -10.43 7.20
N ARG A 46 10.15 -10.27 7.82
CA ARG A 46 9.86 -9.24 8.84
C ARG A 46 10.10 -7.82 8.32
N VAL A 47 9.88 -7.62 7.03
CA VAL A 47 9.85 -6.32 6.38
C VAL A 47 8.45 -5.73 6.59
N PRO A 48 8.31 -4.50 7.13
CA PRO A 48 7.01 -3.87 7.29
C PRO A 48 6.26 -3.75 5.96
N VAL A 49 4.97 -4.06 5.97
CA VAL A 49 4.05 -3.81 4.87
C VAL A 49 3.17 -2.63 5.28
N VAL A 50 3.11 -1.62 4.42
CA VAL A 50 2.25 -0.44 4.59
C VAL A 50 1.32 -0.38 3.40
N TRP A 51 0.03 -0.24 3.67
CA TRP A 51 -1.02 -0.18 2.66
C TRP A 51 -1.49 1.25 2.47
N VAL A 52 -1.80 1.61 1.22
CA VAL A 52 -2.41 2.88 0.86
C VAL A 52 -3.69 2.60 0.10
N GLN A 53 -4.77 3.27 0.49
CA GLN A 53 -6.08 3.22 -0.16
C GLN A 53 -6.54 4.62 -0.53
N HIS A 54 -6.94 4.80 -1.78
CA HIS A 54 -7.53 6.01 -2.31
C HIS A 54 -9.03 6.10 -1.98
N SER A 55 -9.52 7.30 -1.71
CA SER A 55 -10.94 7.60 -1.65
C SER A 55 -11.23 9.01 -2.14
N ASP A 56 -12.26 9.13 -2.97
CA ASP A 56 -12.81 10.39 -3.46
C ASP A 56 -14.30 10.22 -3.80
N ASP A 57 -14.90 11.23 -4.45
CA ASP A 57 -16.31 11.18 -4.86
C ASP A 57 -16.62 10.06 -5.87
N GLY A 58 -15.62 9.58 -6.62
CA GLY A 58 -15.74 8.46 -7.56
C GLY A 58 -15.44 7.09 -6.95
N LEU A 59 -14.71 7.05 -5.83
CA LEU A 59 -14.36 5.86 -5.09
C LEU A 59 -14.72 6.04 -3.61
N ALA A 60 -16.01 5.97 -3.32
CA ALA A 60 -16.57 6.31 -2.01
C ALA A 60 -16.09 5.36 -0.91
N ARG A 61 -15.59 5.94 0.19
CA ARG A 61 -15.14 5.19 1.36
C ARG A 61 -16.21 4.22 1.87
N GLY A 62 -15.81 2.96 2.07
CA GLY A 62 -16.69 1.89 2.55
C GLY A 62 -17.50 1.16 1.48
N SER A 63 -17.49 1.63 0.22
CA SER A 63 -18.09 0.91 -0.90
C SER A 63 -17.33 -0.37 -1.23
N ASP A 64 -17.93 -1.26 -2.02
CA ASP A 64 -17.27 -2.50 -2.45
C ASP A 64 -16.11 -2.22 -3.41
N GLU A 65 -16.23 -1.20 -4.26
CA GLU A 65 -15.19 -0.71 -5.16
C GLU A 65 -13.99 -0.16 -4.37
N TRP A 66 -14.25 0.50 -3.25
CA TRP A 66 -13.21 1.08 -2.40
C TRP A 66 -12.40 0.02 -1.62
N ARG A 67 -12.94 -1.17 -1.38
CA ARG A 67 -12.22 -2.20 -0.63
C ARG A 67 -11.00 -2.70 -1.40
N ILE A 68 -9.96 -3.06 -0.66
CA ILE A 68 -8.85 -3.87 -1.20
C ILE A 68 -9.43 -5.14 -1.82
N VAL A 69 -8.83 -5.56 -2.93
CA VAL A 69 -9.20 -6.79 -3.65
C VAL A 69 -9.21 -8.00 -2.70
N PRO A 70 -10.20 -8.89 -2.79
CA PRO A 70 -10.37 -9.98 -1.83
C PRO A 70 -9.20 -10.97 -1.80
N GLU A 71 -8.37 -11.01 -2.84
CA GLU A 71 -7.16 -11.82 -2.91
C GLU A 71 -6.03 -11.31 -1.99
N LEU A 72 -6.12 -10.06 -1.53
CA LEU A 72 -5.16 -9.45 -0.63
C LEU A 72 -5.85 -9.10 0.69
N THR A 73 -5.32 -9.62 1.78
CA THR A 73 -5.84 -9.33 3.13
C THR A 73 -4.76 -8.65 3.96
N PRO A 74 -4.87 -7.32 4.19
CA PRO A 74 -4.05 -6.64 5.17
C PRO A 74 -4.20 -7.27 6.55
N SER A 75 -3.10 -7.40 7.28
CA SER A 75 -3.13 -7.81 8.68
C SER A 75 -3.43 -6.62 9.59
N ASP A 76 -4.05 -6.86 10.76
CA ASP A 76 -4.33 -5.82 11.77
C ASP A 76 -3.05 -5.09 12.26
N ALA A 77 -1.89 -5.74 12.13
CA ALA A 77 -0.60 -5.15 12.49
C ALA A 77 0.04 -4.30 11.37
N GLU A 78 -0.54 -4.31 10.16
CA GLU A 78 -0.03 -3.60 9.00
C GLU A 78 -0.74 -2.24 8.88
N PRO A 79 -0.01 -1.11 8.88
CA PRO A 79 -0.65 0.19 8.76
C PRO A 79 -1.41 0.35 7.44
N LEU A 80 -2.64 0.86 7.52
CA LEU A 80 -3.46 1.26 6.39
C LEU A 80 -3.59 2.78 6.39
N VAL A 81 -3.06 3.42 5.35
CA VAL A 81 -3.12 4.86 5.13
C VAL A 81 -4.17 5.14 4.08
N GLU A 82 -5.07 6.06 4.38
CA GLU A 82 -6.05 6.53 3.42
C GLU A 82 -5.60 7.86 2.81
N LYS A 83 -5.86 8.04 1.52
CA LYS A 83 -5.53 9.25 0.76
C LYS A 83 -6.70 9.71 -0.09
N SER A 84 -6.69 11.00 -0.45
CA SER A 84 -7.67 11.60 -1.37
C SER A 84 -7.03 12.25 -2.61
N TYR A 85 -5.71 12.16 -2.72
CA TYR A 85 -4.94 12.73 -3.83
C TYR A 85 -4.12 11.65 -4.54
N GLY A 86 -3.59 11.99 -5.72
CA GLY A 86 -2.65 11.11 -6.44
C GLY A 86 -1.35 10.87 -5.66
N ASP A 87 -0.89 11.88 -4.92
CA ASP A 87 0.26 11.74 -4.03
C ASP A 87 -0.18 11.11 -2.70
N SER A 88 0.47 9.99 -2.34
CA SER A 88 0.17 9.28 -1.08
C SER A 88 0.67 10.00 0.17
N PHE A 89 1.54 11.01 0.03
CA PHE A 89 2.03 11.84 1.13
C PHE A 89 1.18 13.08 1.36
N GLU A 90 0.42 13.52 0.36
CA GLU A 90 -0.39 14.74 0.44
C GLU A 90 -1.60 14.52 1.35
N ASP A 91 -1.68 15.30 2.43
CA ASP A 91 -2.78 15.26 3.41
C ASP A 91 -3.00 13.87 4.03
N THR A 92 -1.93 13.11 4.25
CA THR A 92 -1.99 11.79 4.92
C THR A 92 -1.01 11.69 6.09
N ASN A 93 -1.13 10.61 6.86
CA ASN A 93 -0.17 10.26 7.90
C ASN A 93 0.96 9.32 7.42
N LEU A 94 1.14 9.14 6.09
CA LEU A 94 2.10 8.17 5.54
C LEU A 94 3.52 8.42 6.05
N GLU A 95 4.00 9.66 6.02
CA GLU A 95 5.34 9.99 6.49
C GLU A 95 5.51 9.72 7.99
N THR A 96 4.48 9.98 8.80
CA THR A 96 4.47 9.65 10.24
C THR A 96 4.54 8.14 10.47
N VAL A 97 3.81 7.35 9.67
CA VAL A 97 3.86 5.88 9.72
C VAL A 97 5.25 5.37 9.36
N LEU A 98 5.80 5.83 8.22
CA LEU A 98 7.13 5.42 7.76
C LEU A 98 8.24 5.84 8.73
N SER A 99 8.13 7.03 9.33
CA SER A 99 9.06 7.51 10.36
C SER A 99 9.03 6.64 11.60
N GLY A 100 7.84 6.32 12.11
CA GLY A 100 7.64 5.50 13.29
C GLY A 100 8.17 4.07 13.11
N LEU A 101 8.14 3.57 11.87
CA LEU A 101 8.71 2.27 11.52
C LEU A 101 10.24 2.32 11.29
N GLY A 102 10.84 3.51 11.20
CA GLY A 102 12.26 3.69 10.87
C GLY A 102 12.59 3.37 9.42
N VAL A 103 11.65 3.60 8.51
CA VAL A 103 11.74 3.24 7.09
C VAL A 103 12.36 4.37 6.28
N GLY A 104 13.45 4.06 5.58
CA GLY A 104 14.12 5.02 4.69
C GLY A 104 14.24 4.54 3.25
N ARG A 105 13.84 3.30 2.98
CA ARG A 105 13.77 2.72 1.64
C ARG A 105 12.39 2.10 1.41
N LEU A 106 11.81 2.38 0.26
CA LEU A 106 10.54 1.81 -0.15
C LEU A 106 10.74 0.85 -1.33
N VAL A 107 10.05 -0.28 -1.27
CA VAL A 107 9.71 -1.08 -2.44
C VAL A 107 8.24 -0.79 -2.71
N VAL A 108 7.93 -0.21 -3.87
CA VAL A 108 6.57 0.24 -4.19
C VAL A 108 5.93 -0.72 -5.17
N VAL A 109 4.71 -1.15 -4.86
CA VAL A 109 3.84 -1.92 -5.73
C VAL A 109 2.43 -1.35 -5.65
N GLY A 110 1.63 -1.53 -6.69
CA GLY A 110 0.28 -1.01 -6.67
C GLY A 110 -0.38 -0.99 -8.03
N ALA A 111 -1.50 -0.30 -8.08
CA ALA A 111 -2.19 0.07 -9.30
C ALA A 111 -2.45 1.58 -9.31
N GLN A 112 -2.89 2.09 -10.46
CA GLN A 112 -3.34 3.46 -10.67
C GLN A 112 -4.64 3.42 -11.45
#